data_AF-A0A955Z5Z3-F1
#
_entry.id   AF-A0A955Z5Z3-F1
#
_cell.length_a   1.000
_cell.length_b   1.000
_cell.length_c   1.000
_cell.angle_alpha   90.00
_cell.angle_beta   90.00
_cell.angle_gamma   90.00
#
_symmetry.space_group_name_H-M   'P 1'
#
loop_
_entity.id
_entity.type
_entity.pdbx_description
1 polymer ?
#
loop_
_entity_poly.entity_id
_entity_poly.type
_entity_poly.pdbx_seq_one_letter_code
_entity_poly.pdbx_strand_id
1 'polypeptide(L)'
;RAQAYLERHPRGAFAEEVRAAFDEEEPRYFEQSQVSRAAVSRYLMDLPRGPHAKAAVALLTAFDTKLDEIALDEDARVARLADAKLEEAAQQRRAVASTILAAVGALLEGSTYGVRREDVGKPMRALLAADSPSTWGALPATREHDLYFLLPTRPERESRLLTLVVSLSEVDGVVVAARVHGADMFVRWAEADKIVALDPSQASDRTEAAAHAMERLGGALERRFPEATCKDMRSGPELFHRSCGGWAVVVTAGEGAGDEDAILVSRHHAR
;
A
#
# COMPACT_ATOMS: atom_id res chain seq x y z
N ARG A 1 -25.10 -9.78 -55.72
CA ARG A 1 -25.51 -10.52 -56.96
C ARG A 1 -25.88 -9.58 -58.11
N ALA A 2 -26.71 -8.55 -57.89
CA ALA A 2 -27.03 -7.54 -58.91
C ALA A 2 -25.79 -6.81 -59.46
N GLN A 3 -24.87 -6.35 -58.60
CA GLN A 3 -23.61 -5.73 -59.02
C GLN A 3 -22.76 -6.62 -59.95
N ALA A 4 -22.54 -7.89 -59.56
CA ALA A 4 -21.78 -8.84 -60.38
C ALA A 4 -22.43 -9.12 -61.74
N TYR A 5 -23.77 -9.09 -61.82
CA TYR A 5 -24.50 -9.19 -63.09
C TYR A 5 -24.28 -7.94 -63.96
N LEU A 6 -24.43 -6.75 -63.38
CA LEU A 6 -24.25 -5.47 -64.09
C LEU A 6 -22.81 -5.26 -64.58
N GLU A 7 -21.80 -5.73 -63.84
CA GLU A 7 -20.39 -5.69 -64.27
C GLU A 7 -20.11 -6.63 -65.46
N ARG A 8 -20.70 -7.84 -65.48
CA ARG A 8 -20.48 -8.82 -66.55
C ARG A 8 -21.31 -8.55 -67.80
N HIS A 9 -22.50 -7.97 -67.64
CA HIS A 9 -23.46 -7.74 -68.72
C HIS A 9 -23.98 -6.30 -68.70
N PRO A 10 -23.13 -5.29 -68.97
CA PRO A 10 -23.51 -3.88 -68.86
C PRO A 10 -24.64 -3.46 -69.82
N ARG A 11 -24.81 -4.21 -70.92
CA ARG A 11 -25.89 -4.07 -71.93
C ARG A 11 -26.74 -5.35 -72.07
N GLY A 12 -26.81 -6.16 -71.00
CA GLY A 12 -27.61 -7.39 -71.00
C GLY A 12 -29.12 -7.11 -71.13
N ALA A 13 -29.89 -8.11 -71.54
CA ALA A 13 -31.34 -7.99 -71.73
C ALA A 13 -32.10 -7.50 -70.49
N PHE A 14 -31.58 -7.76 -69.29
CA PHE A 14 -32.18 -7.32 -68.01
C PHE A 14 -31.37 -6.21 -67.31
N ALA A 15 -30.40 -5.59 -68.00
CA ALA A 15 -29.49 -4.64 -67.35
C ALA A 15 -30.20 -3.37 -66.84
N GLU A 16 -31.26 -2.92 -67.52
CA GLU A 16 -32.04 -1.76 -67.08
C GLU A 16 -32.89 -2.07 -65.84
N GLU A 17 -33.61 -3.20 -65.84
CA GLU A 17 -34.42 -3.64 -64.71
C GLU A 17 -33.57 -3.91 -63.45
N VAL A 18 -32.45 -4.62 -63.61
CA VAL A 18 -31.53 -4.94 -62.50
C VAL A 18 -30.87 -3.67 -61.96
N ARG A 19 -30.60 -2.66 -62.81
CA ARG A 19 -30.04 -1.38 -62.39
C ARG A 19 -31.06 -0.56 -61.59
N ALA A 20 -32.31 -0.45 -62.07
CA ALA A 20 -33.37 0.25 -61.34
C ALA A 20 -33.61 -0.36 -59.95
N ALA A 21 -33.71 -1.69 -59.85
CA ALA A 21 -33.87 -2.37 -58.57
C ALA A 21 -32.64 -2.22 -57.66
N PHE A 22 -31.43 -2.23 -58.24
CA PHE A 22 -30.20 -2.00 -57.49
C PHE A 22 -30.13 -0.58 -56.92
N ASP A 23 -30.45 0.43 -57.72
CA ASP A 23 -30.41 1.83 -57.33
C ASP A 23 -31.47 2.16 -56.26
N GLU A 24 -32.60 1.43 -56.23
CA GLU A 24 -33.64 1.57 -55.20
C GLU A 24 -33.30 0.87 -53.87
N GLU A 25 -32.80 -0.37 -53.93
CA GLU A 25 -32.61 -1.21 -52.73
C GLU A 25 -31.26 -0.99 -52.03
N GLU A 26 -30.21 -0.64 -52.79
CA GLU A 26 -28.85 -0.49 -52.23
C GLU A 26 -28.75 0.57 -51.12
N PRO A 27 -29.38 1.76 -51.22
CA PRO A 27 -29.34 2.75 -50.15
C PRO A 27 -29.96 2.24 -48.84
N ARG A 28 -31.07 1.50 -48.93
CA ARG A 28 -31.74 0.90 -47.77
C ARG A 28 -30.86 -0.19 -47.15
N TYR A 29 -30.20 -0.99 -47.97
CA TYR A 29 -29.26 -2.00 -47.50
C TYR A 29 -28.05 -1.37 -46.79
N PHE A 30 -27.50 -0.29 -47.35
CA PHE A 30 -26.42 0.46 -46.71
C PHE A 30 -26.86 1.08 -45.38
N GLU A 31 -28.01 1.74 -45.31
CA GLU A 31 -28.56 2.31 -44.07
C GLU A 31 -28.70 1.25 -42.96
N GLN A 32 -29.29 0.09 -43.29
CA GLN A 32 -29.42 -1.02 -42.36
C GLN A 32 -28.06 -1.57 -41.91
N SER A 33 -27.03 -1.49 -42.77
CA SER A 33 -25.69 -1.96 -42.44
C SER A 33 -25.00 -1.11 -41.36
N GLN A 34 -25.39 0.15 -41.19
CA GLN A 34 -24.71 1.08 -40.28
C GLN A 34 -24.89 0.72 -38.79
N VAL A 35 -25.82 -0.18 -38.46
CA VAL A 35 -26.16 -0.55 -37.08
C VAL A 35 -25.06 -1.31 -36.34
N SER A 36 -24.13 -1.95 -37.07
CA SER A 36 -23.03 -2.69 -36.45
C SER A 36 -21.85 -2.90 -37.38
N ARG A 37 -20.66 -3.03 -36.81
CA ARG A 37 -19.43 -3.43 -37.52
C ARG A 37 -19.62 -4.66 -38.42
N ALA A 38 -20.31 -5.69 -37.91
CA ALA A 38 -20.55 -6.93 -38.64
C ALA A 38 -21.47 -6.73 -39.85
N ALA A 39 -22.47 -5.85 -39.74
CA ALA A 39 -23.39 -5.53 -40.83
C ALA A 39 -22.71 -4.68 -41.92
N VAL A 40 -21.88 -3.70 -41.54
CA VAL A 40 -21.02 -2.94 -42.49
C VAL A 40 -20.04 -3.88 -43.22
N SER A 41 -19.41 -4.81 -42.50
CA SER A 41 -18.52 -5.81 -43.11
C SER A 41 -19.27 -6.71 -44.09
N ARG A 42 -20.51 -7.10 -43.77
CA ARG A 42 -21.35 -7.91 -44.67
C ARG A 42 -21.73 -7.13 -45.93
N TYR A 43 -22.10 -5.86 -45.79
CA TYR A 43 -22.35 -4.96 -46.92
C TYR A 43 -21.13 -4.89 -47.85
N LEU A 44 -19.92 -4.73 -47.29
CA LEU A 44 -18.67 -4.70 -48.08
C LEU A 44 -18.32 -6.04 -48.74
N MET A 45 -18.67 -7.18 -48.12
CA MET A 45 -18.51 -8.51 -48.72
C MET A 45 -19.48 -8.72 -49.89
N ASP A 46 -20.71 -8.25 -49.75
CA ASP A 46 -21.76 -8.43 -50.76
C ASP A 46 -21.60 -7.44 -51.94
N LEU A 47 -21.13 -6.22 -51.65
CA LEU A 47 -21.00 -5.10 -52.60
C LEU A 47 -19.64 -4.39 -52.46
N PRO A 48 -18.51 -5.06 -52.78
CA PRO A 48 -17.17 -4.52 -52.57
C PRO A 48 -16.86 -3.26 -53.41
N ARG A 49 -17.63 -3.02 -54.47
CA ARG A 49 -17.53 -1.83 -55.33
C ARG A 49 -18.83 -1.02 -55.36
N GLY A 50 -19.70 -1.22 -54.36
CA GLY A 50 -21.02 -0.58 -54.29
C GLY A 50 -20.93 0.96 -54.25
N PRO A 51 -22.03 1.67 -54.56
CA PRO A 51 -22.11 3.12 -54.48
C PRO A 51 -21.63 3.69 -53.14
N HIS A 52 -21.97 3.02 -52.02
CA HIS A 52 -21.55 3.41 -50.67
C HIS A 52 -20.32 2.66 -50.14
N ALA A 53 -19.58 1.90 -50.95
CA ALA A 53 -18.43 1.11 -50.49
C ALA A 53 -17.37 1.96 -49.78
N LYS A 54 -17.07 3.17 -50.27
CA LYS A 54 -16.13 4.10 -49.59
C LYS A 54 -16.63 4.55 -48.23
N ALA A 55 -17.92 4.86 -48.12
CA ALA A 55 -18.54 5.28 -46.87
C ALA A 55 -18.58 4.11 -45.86
N ALA A 56 -18.87 2.89 -46.33
CA ALA A 56 -18.85 1.68 -45.52
C ALA A 56 -17.43 1.37 -44.99
N VAL A 57 -16.37 1.53 -45.79
CA VAL A 57 -14.98 1.39 -45.29
C VAL A 57 -14.68 2.41 -44.20
N ALA A 58 -15.02 3.69 -44.41
CA ALA A 58 -14.82 4.73 -43.41
C ALA A 58 -15.58 4.43 -42.10
N LEU A 59 -16.80 3.93 -42.19
CA LEU A 59 -17.60 3.53 -41.04
C LEU A 59 -17.00 2.32 -40.31
N LEU A 60 -16.46 1.34 -41.05
CA LEU A 60 -15.75 0.19 -40.46
C LEU A 60 -14.51 0.64 -39.68
N THR A 61 -13.71 1.54 -40.26
CA THR A 61 -12.55 2.15 -39.56
C THR A 61 -13.00 2.90 -38.31
N ALA A 62 -14.09 3.67 -38.37
CA ALA A 62 -14.62 4.37 -37.20
C ALA A 62 -15.07 3.41 -36.09
N PHE A 63 -15.67 2.26 -36.44
CA PHE A 63 -16.00 1.21 -35.47
C PHE A 63 -14.74 0.61 -34.84
N ASP A 64 -13.71 0.33 -35.63
CA ASP A 64 -12.45 -0.24 -35.13
C ASP A 64 -11.76 0.75 -34.17
N THR A 65 -11.62 2.03 -34.54
CA THR A 65 -11.06 3.07 -33.67
C THR A 65 -11.81 3.18 -32.35
N LYS A 66 -13.15 3.15 -32.37
CA LYS A 66 -13.96 3.20 -31.15
C LYS A 66 -13.76 1.98 -30.26
N LEU A 67 -13.58 0.79 -30.84
CA LEU A 67 -13.31 -0.42 -30.06
C LEU A 67 -11.92 -0.36 -29.41
N ASP A 68 -10.92 0.14 -30.13
CA ASP A 68 -9.57 0.35 -29.58
C ASP A 68 -9.59 1.38 -28.44
N GLU A 69 -10.32 2.49 -28.59
CA GLU A 69 -10.51 3.48 -27.52
C GLU A 69 -11.13 2.87 -26.26
N ILE A 70 -12.18 2.04 -26.41
CA ILE A 70 -12.82 1.35 -25.29
C ILE A 70 -11.82 0.40 -24.60
N ALA A 71 -11.05 -0.37 -25.37
CA ALA A 71 -10.06 -1.29 -24.82
C ALA A 71 -8.96 -0.53 -24.03
N LEU A 72 -8.46 0.58 -24.59
CA LEU A 72 -7.48 1.44 -23.92
C LEU A 72 -8.03 2.05 -22.63
N ASP A 73 -9.29 2.48 -22.61
CA ASP A 73 -9.95 3.00 -21.41
C ASP A 73 -10.12 1.92 -20.33
N GLU A 74 -10.46 0.69 -20.73
CA GLU A 74 -10.53 -0.45 -19.82
C GLU A 74 -9.17 -0.78 -19.21
N ASP A 75 -8.12 -0.86 -20.03
CA ASP A 75 -6.74 -1.09 -19.59
C ASP A 75 -6.27 0.01 -18.63
N ALA A 76 -6.53 1.28 -18.97
CA ALA A 76 -6.20 2.42 -18.12
C ALA A 76 -6.93 2.35 -16.77
N ARG A 77 -8.19 1.92 -16.75
CA ARG A 77 -8.95 1.72 -15.50
C ARG A 77 -8.33 0.60 -14.66
N VAL A 78 -7.97 -0.53 -15.27
CA VAL A 78 -7.32 -1.65 -14.57
C VAL A 78 -5.97 -1.21 -13.98
N ALA A 79 -5.17 -0.47 -14.75
CA ALA A 79 -3.90 0.07 -14.29
C ALA A 79 -4.08 1.00 -13.07
N ARG A 80 -5.02 1.95 -13.11
CA ARG A 80 -5.30 2.86 -11.97
C ARG A 80 -5.72 2.10 -10.71
N LEU A 81 -6.52 1.04 -10.86
CA LEU A 81 -6.93 0.21 -9.72
C LEU A 81 -5.75 -0.59 -9.15
N ALA A 82 -4.84 -1.06 -10.01
CA ALA A 82 -3.62 -1.73 -9.57
C ALA A 82 -2.68 -0.75 -8.84
N ASP A 83 -2.49 0.46 -9.37
CA ASP A 83 -1.66 1.51 -8.75
C ASP A 83 -2.20 1.93 -7.39
N ALA A 84 -3.52 2.14 -7.28
CA ALA A 84 -4.16 2.47 -6.01
C ALA A 84 -3.90 1.40 -4.92
N LYS A 85 -3.98 0.12 -5.29
CA LYS A 85 -3.67 -1.00 -4.37
C LYS A 85 -2.19 -1.05 -3.98
N LEU A 86 -1.28 -0.72 -4.90
CA LEU A 86 0.15 -0.68 -4.62
C LEU A 86 0.51 0.47 -3.68
N GLU A 87 -0.11 1.64 -3.87
CA GLU A 87 0.10 2.80 -3.00
C GLU A 87 -0.50 2.56 -1.60
N GLU A 88 -1.69 1.95 -1.50
CA GLU A 88 -2.28 1.57 -0.21
C GLU A 88 -1.34 0.62 0.56
N ALA A 89 -0.81 -0.41 -0.11
CA ALA A 89 0.15 -1.32 0.50
C ALA A 89 1.45 -0.60 0.90
N ALA A 90 1.90 0.40 0.13
CA ALA A 90 3.05 1.22 0.49
C ALA A 90 2.79 2.10 1.71
N GLN A 91 1.60 2.70 1.82
CA GLN A 91 1.19 3.48 2.99
C GLN A 91 1.14 2.61 4.25
N GLN A 92 0.57 1.41 4.16
CA GLN A 92 0.54 0.43 5.25
C GLN A 92 1.95 0.08 5.74
N ARG A 93 2.90 -0.18 4.83
CA ARG A 93 4.31 -0.44 5.19
C ARG A 93 4.98 0.76 5.85
N ARG A 94 4.79 1.97 5.31
CA ARG A 94 5.31 3.21 5.91
C ARG A 94 4.74 3.44 7.31
N ALA A 95 3.47 3.09 7.53
CA ALA A 95 2.79 3.23 8.82
C ALA A 95 3.48 2.45 9.94
N VAL A 96 4.07 1.29 9.64
CA VAL A 96 4.85 0.50 10.61
C VAL A 96 6.01 1.32 11.16
N ALA A 97 6.91 1.78 10.27
CA ALA A 97 8.09 2.53 10.67
C ALA A 97 7.71 3.86 11.34
N SER A 98 6.72 4.59 10.80
CA SER A 98 6.30 5.87 11.37
C SER A 98 5.69 5.72 12.76
N THR A 99 4.91 4.66 13.00
CA THR A 99 4.27 4.42 14.30
C THR A 99 5.30 4.04 15.35
N ILE A 100 6.24 3.13 15.04
CA ILE A 100 7.32 2.77 15.97
C ILE A 100 8.18 4.00 16.30
N LEU A 101 8.61 4.76 15.30
CA LEU A 101 9.45 5.95 15.51
C LEU A 101 8.70 7.06 16.26
N ALA A 102 7.42 7.26 16.00
CA ALA A 102 6.59 8.18 16.77
C ALA A 102 6.46 7.74 18.24
N ALA A 103 6.27 6.44 18.48
CA ALA A 103 6.22 5.87 19.82
C ALA A 103 7.53 6.11 20.57
N VAL A 104 8.67 5.74 19.97
CA VAL A 104 10.00 5.99 20.55
C VAL A 104 10.24 7.47 20.78
N GLY A 105 9.84 8.34 19.85
CA GLY A 105 9.94 9.79 20.00
C GLY A 105 9.22 10.30 21.26
N ALA A 106 8.02 9.80 21.56
CA ALA A 106 7.29 10.14 22.77
C ALA A 106 7.92 9.57 24.06
N LEU A 107 8.53 8.38 23.98
CA LEU A 107 9.31 7.80 25.09
C LEU A 107 10.56 8.63 25.41
N LEU A 108 11.18 9.26 24.41
CA LEU A 108 12.40 10.05 24.62
C LEU A 108 12.11 11.48 25.13
N GLU A 109 10.83 11.89 25.14
CA GLU A 109 10.41 13.22 25.55
C GLU A 109 10.43 13.38 27.08
N GLY A 110 11.09 14.44 27.56
CA GLY A 110 11.26 14.69 28.99
C GLY A 110 9.96 14.89 29.77
N SER A 111 8.92 15.42 29.11
CA SER A 111 7.59 15.66 29.70
C SER A 111 6.76 14.40 29.94
N THR A 112 7.24 13.23 29.52
CA THR A 112 6.54 11.96 29.76
C THR A 112 6.72 11.45 31.20
N TYR A 113 7.78 11.88 31.92
CA TYR A 113 8.21 11.24 33.16
C TYR A 113 8.23 12.19 34.34
N GLY A 114 7.97 11.65 35.53
CA GLY A 114 7.87 12.46 36.76
C GLY A 114 6.59 13.28 36.84
N VAL A 115 5.62 12.99 35.99
CA VAL A 115 4.27 13.57 35.98
C VAL A 115 3.23 12.47 36.14
N ARG A 116 1.99 12.85 36.47
CA ARG A 116 0.88 11.91 36.46
C ARG A 116 0.52 11.53 35.03
N ARG A 117 -0.13 10.39 34.86
CA ARG A 117 -0.52 9.89 33.54
C ARG A 117 -1.42 10.87 32.77
N GLU A 118 -2.32 11.57 33.46
CA GLU A 118 -3.17 12.59 32.85
C GLU A 118 -2.37 13.80 32.31
N ASP A 119 -1.19 14.05 32.86
CA ASP A 119 -0.35 15.23 32.60
C ASP A 119 0.79 14.96 31.61
N VAL A 120 0.88 13.74 31.05
CA VAL A 120 1.91 13.40 30.06
C VAL A 120 1.85 14.31 28.83
N GLY A 121 3.02 14.53 28.22
CA GLY A 121 3.18 15.36 27.03
C GLY A 121 2.25 14.99 25.87
N LYS A 122 1.99 15.96 24.98
CA LYS A 122 1.08 15.79 23.83
C LYS A 122 1.43 14.57 22.96
N PRO A 123 2.70 14.28 22.63
CA PRO A 123 3.06 13.08 21.85
C PRO A 123 2.64 11.76 22.54
N MET A 124 2.95 11.61 23.83
CA MET A 124 2.56 10.40 24.58
C MET A 124 1.04 10.27 24.71
N ARG A 125 0.35 11.38 24.97
CA ARG A 125 -1.12 11.40 25.02
C ARG A 125 -1.74 10.99 23.69
N ALA A 126 -1.19 11.47 22.56
CA ALA A 126 -1.69 11.13 21.23
C ALA A 126 -1.54 9.63 20.93
N LEU A 127 -0.44 9.00 21.35
CA LEU A 127 -0.23 7.56 21.18
C LEU A 127 -1.23 6.75 22.02
N LEU A 128 -1.38 7.07 23.30
CA LEU A 128 -2.23 6.32 24.21
C LEU A 128 -3.74 6.54 23.98
N ALA A 129 -4.12 7.65 23.36
CA ALA A 129 -5.53 7.99 23.08
C ALA A 129 -6.05 7.53 21.71
N ALA A 130 -5.19 7.03 20.81
CA ALA A 130 -5.54 6.80 19.41
C ALA A 130 -6.79 5.90 19.21
N ASP A 131 -7.62 6.26 18.23
CA ASP A 131 -8.82 5.58 17.67
C ASP A 131 -10.04 5.34 18.56
N SER A 132 -9.95 5.61 19.87
CA SER A 132 -11.13 5.63 20.73
C SER A 132 -11.24 7.00 21.37
N PRO A 133 -12.21 7.85 20.96
CA PRO A 133 -12.53 9.03 21.73
C PRO A 133 -13.07 8.53 23.07
N SER A 134 -12.17 8.36 24.03
CA SER A 134 -12.50 8.23 25.43
C SER A 134 -13.18 9.52 25.83
N THR A 135 -14.49 9.61 25.62
CA THR A 135 -15.26 10.79 25.98
C THR A 135 -15.38 10.95 27.50
N TRP A 136 -14.96 9.95 28.28
CA TRP A 136 -15.19 9.88 29.74
C TRP A 136 -14.12 9.17 30.57
N GLY A 137 -12.99 8.72 29.99
CA GLY A 137 -12.01 7.87 30.68
C GLY A 137 -10.61 8.51 30.77
N ALA A 138 -9.93 8.23 31.88
CA ALA A 138 -8.50 8.50 32.03
C ALA A 138 -7.71 7.84 30.89
N LEU A 139 -6.58 8.45 30.50
CA LEU A 139 -5.65 7.86 29.55
C LEU A 139 -5.28 6.45 30.03
N PRO A 140 -5.25 5.41 29.17
CA PRO A 140 -4.86 4.07 29.61
C PRO A 140 -3.36 4.00 29.87
N ALA A 141 -2.92 3.12 30.77
CA ALA A 141 -1.50 2.83 30.99
C ALA A 141 -0.88 2.05 29.82
N THR A 142 -1.70 1.27 29.10
CA THR A 142 -1.26 0.42 27.99
C THR A 142 -2.17 0.63 26.79
N ARG A 143 -1.57 0.71 25.59
CA ARG A 143 -2.26 0.78 24.31
C ARG A 143 -1.63 -0.17 23.31
N GLU A 144 -2.47 -0.84 22.53
CA GLU A 144 -2.06 -1.70 21.41
C GLU A 144 -2.40 -1.02 20.08
N HIS A 145 -1.50 -1.15 19.11
CA HIS A 145 -1.68 -0.70 17.74
C HIS A 145 -1.47 -1.87 16.79
N ASP A 146 -2.52 -2.30 16.11
CA ASP A 146 -2.46 -3.36 15.10
C ASP A 146 -2.12 -2.76 13.73
N LEU A 147 -0.95 -3.12 13.22
CA LEU A 147 -0.39 -2.60 11.98
C LEU A 147 -0.36 -3.73 10.95
N TYR A 148 -1.32 -3.69 10.02
CA TYR A 148 -1.41 -4.62 8.91
C TYR A 148 -0.64 -4.10 7.71
N PHE A 149 0.12 -4.97 7.03
CA PHE A 149 0.78 -4.61 5.78
C PHE A 149 0.96 -5.83 4.87
N LEU A 150 1.11 -5.55 3.57
CA LEU A 150 1.31 -6.57 2.55
C LEU A 150 2.75 -6.57 2.02
N LEU A 151 3.34 -7.76 1.95
CA LEU A 151 4.58 -8.00 1.25
C LEU A 151 4.29 -8.52 -0.17
N PRO A 152 4.92 -7.96 -1.22
CA PRO A 152 4.77 -8.43 -2.59
C PRO A 152 5.66 -9.66 -2.86
N THR A 153 5.55 -10.70 -2.05
CA THR A 153 6.22 -11.98 -2.31
C THR A 153 5.61 -12.69 -3.52
N ARG A 154 6.38 -13.58 -4.16
CA ARG A 154 5.93 -14.44 -5.26
C ARG A 154 5.92 -15.89 -4.74
N PRO A 155 4.93 -16.73 -5.13
CA PRO A 155 3.86 -16.47 -6.09
C PRO A 155 2.67 -15.67 -5.52
N GLU A 156 2.51 -15.64 -4.20
CA GLU A 156 1.37 -15.02 -3.51
C GLU A 156 1.83 -13.90 -2.59
N ARG A 157 0.97 -12.87 -2.44
CA ARG A 157 1.22 -11.78 -1.51
C ARG A 157 0.97 -12.27 -0.09
N GLU A 158 1.89 -11.99 0.80
CA GLU A 158 1.75 -12.34 2.21
C GLU A 158 1.26 -11.15 3.03
N SER A 159 0.24 -11.39 3.84
CA SER A 159 -0.23 -10.44 4.85
C SER A 159 0.60 -10.61 6.12
N ARG A 160 1.01 -9.47 6.69
CA ARG A 160 1.68 -9.38 7.97
C ARG A 160 0.85 -8.56 8.94
N LEU A 161 0.99 -8.89 10.21
CA LEU A 161 0.44 -8.15 11.34
C LEU A 161 1.58 -7.90 12.31
N LEU A 162 1.71 -6.64 12.74
CA LEU A 162 2.49 -6.26 13.91
C LEU A 162 1.54 -5.65 14.94
N THR A 163 1.45 -6.24 16.12
CA THR A 163 0.80 -5.62 17.28
C THR A 163 1.86 -4.91 18.10
N LEU A 164 1.85 -3.58 18.04
CA LEU A 164 2.76 -2.72 18.79
C LEU A 164 2.10 -2.31 20.11
N VAL A 165 2.73 -2.63 21.23
CA VAL A 165 2.24 -2.29 22.56
C VAL A 165 3.07 -1.13 23.13
N VAL A 166 2.38 -0.05 23.51
CA VAL A 166 2.94 1.08 24.25
C VAL A 166 2.41 1.02 25.67
N SER A 167 3.30 0.90 26.65
CA SER A 167 2.92 0.82 28.07
C SER A 167 3.69 1.80 28.94
N LEU A 168 3.03 2.30 29.98
CA LEU A 168 3.59 3.14 31.03
C LEU A 168 3.70 2.34 32.32
N SER A 169 4.82 2.49 33.03
CA SER A 169 4.98 2.02 34.41
C SER A 169 4.91 3.20 35.37
N GLU A 170 4.09 3.06 36.40
CA GLU A 170 3.81 4.11 37.38
C GLU A 170 4.20 3.67 38.78
N VAL A 171 4.70 4.62 39.58
CA VAL A 171 4.91 4.48 41.03
C VAL A 171 4.21 5.66 41.70
N ASP A 172 3.31 5.38 42.64
CA ASP A 172 2.48 6.40 43.32
C ASP A 172 1.74 7.33 42.35
N GLY A 173 1.28 6.79 41.22
CA GLY A 173 0.57 7.53 40.16
C GLY A 173 1.44 8.42 39.30
N VAL A 174 2.77 8.32 39.42
CA VAL A 174 3.75 9.07 38.64
C VAL A 174 4.43 8.14 37.64
N VAL A 175 4.54 8.57 36.38
CA VAL A 175 5.20 7.80 35.32
C VAL A 175 6.71 7.75 35.54
N VAL A 176 7.26 6.55 35.70
CA VAL A 176 8.70 6.30 35.92
C VAL A 176 9.38 5.58 34.77
N ALA A 177 8.62 4.81 33.99
CA ALA A 177 9.11 4.13 32.80
C ALA A 177 8.04 4.10 31.71
N ALA A 178 8.47 3.99 30.46
CA ALA A 178 7.60 3.72 29.33
C ALA A 178 8.29 2.73 28.39
N ARG A 179 7.51 1.83 27.79
CA ARG A 179 7.99 0.73 26.97
C ARG A 179 7.20 0.67 25.67
N VAL A 180 7.93 0.47 24.58
CA VAL A 180 7.38 0.06 23.28
C VAL A 180 7.84 -1.36 23.03
N HIS A 181 6.93 -2.29 22.79
CA HIS A 181 7.28 -3.68 22.56
C HIS A 181 6.29 -4.38 21.63
N GLY A 182 6.68 -5.55 21.12
CA GLY A 182 5.82 -6.42 20.34
C GLY A 182 6.54 -7.69 19.93
N ALA A 183 5.78 -8.75 19.69
CA ALA A 183 6.33 -10.01 19.18
C ALA A 183 6.95 -9.81 17.80
N ASP A 184 8.21 -10.21 17.62
CA ASP A 184 8.98 -10.06 16.38
C ASP A 184 8.97 -8.62 15.81
N MET A 185 8.79 -7.59 16.65
CA MET A 185 8.60 -6.20 16.20
C MET A 185 9.71 -5.71 15.29
N PHE A 186 10.98 -6.02 15.57
CA PHE A 186 12.10 -5.63 14.72
C PHE A 186 12.10 -6.37 13.38
N VAL A 187 11.74 -7.66 13.38
CA VAL A 187 11.60 -8.44 12.13
C VAL A 187 10.50 -7.83 11.27
N ARG A 188 9.31 -7.59 11.83
CA ARG A 188 8.19 -6.99 11.08
C ARG A 188 8.50 -5.58 10.60
N TRP A 189 9.23 -4.80 11.38
CA TRP A 189 9.69 -3.48 10.97
C TRP A 189 10.65 -3.59 9.77
N ALA A 190 11.66 -4.47 9.84
CA ALA A 190 12.59 -4.68 8.74
C ALA A 190 11.88 -5.21 7.47
N GLU A 191 10.94 -6.15 7.60
CA GLU A 191 10.13 -6.64 6.48
C GLU A 191 9.36 -5.50 5.78
N ALA A 192 8.69 -4.66 6.57
CA ALA A 192 7.89 -3.54 6.05
C ALA A 192 8.76 -2.49 5.33
N ASP A 193 9.93 -2.16 5.89
CA ASP A 193 10.80 -1.11 5.36
C ASP A 193 11.62 -1.58 4.15
N LYS A 194 12.20 -2.78 4.22
CA LYS A 194 13.03 -3.36 3.15
C LYS A 194 12.22 -4.08 2.07
N ILE A 195 10.94 -4.35 2.31
CA ILE A 195 10.06 -5.09 1.41
C ILE A 195 10.63 -6.49 1.11
N VAL A 196 11.07 -7.18 2.17
CA VAL A 196 11.61 -8.54 2.12
C VAL A 196 10.87 -9.39 3.15
N ALA A 197 10.65 -10.68 2.86
CA ALA A 197 10.14 -11.61 3.85
C ALA A 197 11.31 -12.15 4.68
N LEU A 198 11.15 -12.12 6.00
CA LEU A 198 12.13 -12.63 6.96
C LEU A 198 11.49 -13.73 7.80
N ASP A 199 12.27 -14.76 8.14
CA ASP A 199 11.82 -15.84 9.01
C ASP A 199 12.25 -15.56 10.47
N PRO A 200 11.31 -15.22 11.38
CA PRO A 200 11.65 -14.92 12.77
C PRO A 200 12.24 -16.13 13.51
N SER A 201 12.08 -17.36 13.00
CA SER A 201 12.73 -18.54 13.59
C SER A 201 14.23 -18.60 13.28
N GLN A 202 14.69 -17.97 12.19
CA GLN A 202 16.10 -17.95 11.81
C GLN A 202 16.88 -16.87 12.57
N ALA A 203 17.96 -17.27 13.24
CA ALA A 203 18.80 -16.35 14.01
C ALA A 203 19.50 -15.30 13.12
N SER A 204 19.83 -15.64 11.87
CA SER A 204 20.40 -14.71 10.89
C SER A 204 19.46 -13.55 10.60
N ASP A 205 18.20 -13.85 10.34
CA ASP A 205 17.18 -12.88 9.95
C ASP A 205 16.83 -11.96 11.13
N ARG A 206 16.75 -12.51 12.35
CA ARG A 206 16.61 -11.71 13.57
C ARG A 206 17.79 -10.77 13.79
N THR A 207 19.02 -11.25 13.55
CA THR A 207 20.22 -10.41 13.68
C THR A 207 20.20 -9.28 12.67
N GLU A 208 19.82 -9.55 11.41
CA GLU A 208 19.68 -8.53 10.37
C GLU A 208 18.59 -7.49 10.74
N ALA A 209 17.45 -7.97 11.24
CA ALA A 209 16.34 -7.13 11.66
C ALA A 209 16.72 -6.23 12.85
N ALA A 210 17.41 -6.78 13.86
CA ALA A 210 17.92 -6.04 15.00
C ALA A 210 18.93 -4.96 14.56
N ALA A 211 19.86 -5.30 13.66
CA ALA A 211 20.81 -4.33 13.11
C ALA A 211 20.09 -3.19 12.36
N HIS A 212 19.08 -3.53 11.56
CA HIS A 212 18.26 -2.55 10.85
C HIS A 212 17.49 -1.62 11.82
N ALA A 213 16.85 -2.17 12.85
CA ALA A 213 16.18 -1.38 13.86
C ALA A 213 17.15 -0.42 14.57
N MET A 214 18.35 -0.89 14.93
CA MET A 214 19.37 -0.05 15.56
C MET A 214 19.88 1.06 14.64
N GLU A 215 20.01 0.81 13.34
CA GLU A 215 20.34 1.85 12.35
C GLU A 215 19.26 2.95 12.33
N ARG A 216 17.98 2.56 12.31
CA ARG A 216 16.84 3.51 12.32
C ARG A 216 16.74 4.29 13.63
N LEU A 217 17.03 3.67 14.77
CA LEU A 217 16.95 4.28 16.09
C LEU A 217 18.18 5.13 16.45
N GLY A 218 19.33 4.84 15.86
CA GLY A 218 20.63 5.39 16.27
C GLY A 218 20.66 6.91 16.36
N GLY A 219 20.10 7.63 15.37
CA GLY A 219 20.08 9.09 15.39
C GLY A 219 19.23 9.71 16.52
N ALA A 220 18.11 9.08 16.88
CA ALA A 220 17.27 9.54 17.98
C ALA A 220 17.87 9.20 19.35
N LEU A 221 18.43 7.99 19.49
CA LEU A 221 19.09 7.53 20.70
C LEU A 221 20.37 8.32 20.97
N GLU A 222 21.23 8.53 19.98
CA GLU A 222 22.49 9.29 20.14
C GLU A 222 22.23 10.74 20.55
N ARG A 223 21.18 11.37 20.02
CA ARG A 223 20.78 12.73 20.42
C ARG A 223 20.42 12.83 21.90
N ARG A 224 19.73 11.81 22.44
CA ARG A 224 19.22 11.82 23.83
C ARG A 224 20.21 11.20 24.82
N PHE A 225 20.98 10.20 24.38
CA PHE A 225 21.94 9.42 25.15
C PHE A 225 23.30 9.36 24.42
N PRO A 226 24.02 10.49 24.29
CA PRO A 226 25.26 10.54 23.51
C PRO A 226 26.35 9.64 24.09
N GLU A 227 27.09 8.95 23.23
CA GLU A 227 28.15 8.02 23.64
C GLU A 227 29.22 8.70 24.49
N ALA A 228 29.55 9.95 24.13
CA ALA A 228 30.58 10.72 24.80
C ALA A 228 30.26 11.03 26.28
N THR A 229 28.99 10.96 26.69
CA THR A 229 28.55 11.39 28.04
C THR A 229 27.79 10.33 28.81
N CYS A 230 27.17 9.38 28.11
CA CYS A 230 26.33 8.37 28.72
C CYS A 230 27.06 7.05 28.80
N LYS A 231 27.04 6.46 30.00
CA LYS A 231 27.74 5.20 30.27
C LYS A 231 27.03 4.07 29.54
N ASP A 232 27.79 3.28 28.77
CA ASP A 232 27.33 2.01 28.23
C ASP A 232 27.20 1.00 29.38
N MET A 233 26.00 0.47 29.54
CA MET A 233 25.61 -0.44 30.61
C MET A 233 25.14 -1.79 30.06
N ARG A 234 25.41 -2.07 28.77
CA ARG A 234 24.94 -3.28 28.10
C ARG A 234 25.35 -4.55 28.84
N SER A 235 24.38 -5.44 29.01
CA SER A 235 24.56 -6.77 29.56
C SER A 235 23.67 -7.80 28.84
N GLY A 236 24.19 -9.01 28.63
CA GLY A 236 23.43 -10.09 28.00
C GLY A 236 22.96 -9.76 26.57
N PRO A 237 21.66 -9.98 26.24
CA PRO A 237 21.10 -9.81 24.90
C PRO A 237 20.71 -8.35 24.55
N GLU A 238 21.12 -7.37 25.35
CA GLU A 238 20.82 -5.96 25.09
C GLU A 238 21.56 -5.44 23.83
N LEU A 239 20.80 -4.96 22.84
CA LEU A 239 21.34 -4.31 21.65
C LEU A 239 21.93 -2.93 21.98
N PHE A 240 21.27 -2.22 22.90
CA PHE A 240 21.64 -0.88 23.34
C PHE A 240 21.24 -0.68 24.79
N HIS A 241 22.16 -0.17 25.61
CA HIS A 241 21.86 0.24 26.97
C HIS A 241 22.77 1.39 27.36
N ARG A 242 22.19 2.58 27.55
CA ARG A 242 22.93 3.74 28.06
C ARG A 242 22.19 4.41 29.19
N SER A 243 22.96 4.94 30.14
CA SER A 243 22.41 5.70 31.27
C SER A 243 23.22 6.97 31.54
N CYS A 244 22.50 8.07 31.80
CA CYS A 244 23.04 9.38 32.15
C CYS A 244 21.94 10.31 32.64
N GLY A 245 22.29 11.29 33.48
CA GLY A 245 21.36 12.34 33.91
C GLY A 245 20.09 11.87 34.62
N GLY A 246 20.12 10.69 35.26
CA GLY A 246 18.95 10.05 35.87
C GLY A 246 18.01 9.35 34.87
N TRP A 247 18.44 9.15 33.63
CA TRP A 247 17.70 8.43 32.60
C TRP A 247 18.44 7.16 32.20
N ALA A 248 17.69 6.16 31.73
CA ALA A 248 18.23 4.98 31.08
C ALA A 248 17.34 4.60 29.88
N VAL A 249 17.97 4.11 28.83
CA VAL A 249 17.28 3.44 27.72
C VAL A 249 17.88 2.06 27.54
N VAL A 250 17.02 1.07 27.32
CA VAL A 250 17.37 -0.32 27.05
C VAL A 250 16.63 -0.77 25.80
N VAL A 251 17.34 -1.36 24.85
CA VAL A 251 16.80 -1.97 23.65
C VAL A 251 17.17 -3.45 23.67
N THR A 252 16.18 -4.32 23.63
CA THR A 252 16.34 -5.78 23.66
C THR A 252 15.65 -6.39 22.45
N ALA A 253 16.29 -7.40 21.85
CA ALA A 253 15.65 -8.27 20.87
C ALA A 253 15.18 -9.57 21.55
N GLY A 254 14.09 -10.14 21.04
CA GLY A 254 13.63 -11.49 21.42
C GLY A 254 14.62 -12.58 21.05
N GLU A 255 14.69 -13.65 21.83
CA GLU A 255 15.67 -14.74 21.60
C GLU A 255 15.20 -15.70 20.51
N GLY A 256 13.89 -15.88 20.34
CA GLY A 256 13.24 -16.75 19.37
C GLY A 256 12.04 -16.10 18.67
N ALA A 257 11.39 -16.88 17.80
CA ALA A 257 10.21 -16.43 17.07
C ALA A 257 9.02 -16.21 18.02
N GLY A 258 8.36 -15.07 17.88
CA GLY A 258 7.24 -14.65 18.72
C GLY A 258 7.66 -14.02 20.05
N ASP A 259 8.95 -13.99 20.37
CA ASP A 259 9.45 -13.30 21.55
C ASP A 259 9.33 -11.78 21.38
N GLU A 260 9.24 -11.07 22.50
CA GLU A 260 9.10 -9.62 22.49
C GLU A 260 10.43 -8.93 22.21
N ASP A 261 10.45 -8.12 21.16
CA ASP A 261 11.42 -7.04 21.05
C ASP A 261 10.91 -5.84 21.87
N ALA A 262 11.81 -5.08 22.49
CA ALA A 262 11.42 -3.97 23.34
C ALA A 262 12.39 -2.80 23.35
N ILE A 263 11.82 -1.61 23.51
CA ILE A 263 12.51 -0.35 23.77
C ILE A 263 11.92 0.20 25.07
N LEU A 264 12.72 0.20 26.13
CA LEU A 264 12.36 0.69 27.45
C LEU A 264 13.12 1.98 27.73
N VAL A 265 12.41 3.05 28.08
CA VAL A 265 13.01 4.28 28.59
C VAL A 265 12.50 4.51 30.00
N SER A 266 13.41 4.70 30.94
CA SER A 266 13.10 4.89 32.35
C SER A 266 13.83 6.10 32.92
N ARG A 267 13.25 6.66 33.98
CA ARG A 267 13.84 7.74 34.77
C ARG A 267 14.06 7.25 36.19
N HIS A 268 15.32 7.17 36.60
CA HIS A 268 15.67 6.90 37.98
C HIS A 268 15.51 8.18 38.79
N HIS A 269 14.77 8.10 39.90
CA HIS A 269 14.82 9.16 40.90
C HIS A 269 16.26 9.24 41.42
N ALA A 270 16.84 10.44 41.38
CA ALA A 270 18.00 10.73 42.22
C ALA A 270 17.53 10.52 43.66
N ARG A 271 18.00 9.44 44.28
CA ARG A 271 17.80 9.21 45.72
C ARG A 271 18.49 10.31 46.52
#